data_AF-A0A9D9CKH5-F1
#
_entry.id   AF-A0A9D9CKH5-F1
#
_cell.length_a   1.000
_cell.length_b   1.000
_cell.length_c   1.000
_cell.angle_alpha   90.00
_cell.angle_beta   90.00
_cell.angle_gamma   90.00
#
_symmetry.space_group_name_H-M   'P 1'
#
loop_
_entity.id
_entity.type
_entity.pdbx_description
1 polymer ?
#
loop_
_entity_poly.entity_id
_entity_poly.type
_entity_poly.pdbx_seq_one_letter_code
_entity_poly.pdbx_strand_id
1 'polypeptide(L)' 'MDMKLILASIAVFLVIILALVAILLVAKKYLVASGAVKLTINGDNELEVESGSTLLNTLSSNGIFLS' A
#
# COMPACT_ATOMS: atom_id res chain seq x y z
N MET A 1 7.26 31.22 30.59
CA MET A 1 7.17 30.19 29.54
C MET A 1 6.53 30.82 28.33
N ASP A 2 7.22 30.83 27.18
CA ASP A 2 6.71 31.49 25.98
C ASP A 2 5.78 30.56 25.20
N MET A 3 4.47 30.76 25.37
CA MET A 3 3.43 29.97 24.71
C MET A 3 3.52 30.05 23.18
N LYS A 4 3.97 31.19 22.63
CA LYS A 4 4.09 31.36 21.17
C LYS A 4 5.18 30.46 20.61
N LEU A 5 6.31 30.36 21.33
CA LEU A 5 7.42 29.50 20.95
C LEU A 5 7.02 28.02 20.98
N ILE A 6 6.28 27.59 22.01
CA ILE A 6 5.79 26.20 22.11
C ILE A 6 4.87 25.86 20.94
N LEU A 7 3.87 26.70 20.67
CA LEU A 7 2.92 26.48 19.57
C LEU A 7 3.61 26.50 18.20
N ALA A 8 4.55 27.43 17.97
CA ALA A 8 5.31 27.49 16.73
C ALA A 8 6.17 26.22 16.53
N SER A 9 6.80 25.73 17.59
CA SER A 9 7.61 24.51 17.55
C SER A 9 6.77 23.29 17.16
N ILE A 10 5.62 23.11 17.82
CA ILE A 10 4.69 22.00 17.52
C ILE A 10 4.22 22.07 16.06
N ALA A 11 3.85 23.26 15.58
CA ALA A 11 3.37 23.44 14.21
C ALA A 11 4.45 23.09 13.18
N VAL A 12 5.70 23.54 13.37
CA VAL A 12 6.81 23.23 12.45
C VAL A 12 7.09 21.73 12.42
N PHE A 13 7.17 21.08 13.58
CA PHE A 13 7.40 19.62 13.64
C PHE A 13 6.26 18.84 12.98
N LEU A 14 5.01 19.24 13.20
CA LEU A 14 3.86 18.62 12.56
C LEU A 14 3.96 18.70 11.03
N VAL A 15 4.28 19.89 10.50
CA VAL A 15 4.43 20.09 9.05
C VAL A 15 5.54 19.21 8.48
N ILE A 16 6.69 19.12 9.15
CA ILE A 16 7.80 18.28 8.70
C ILE A 16 7.39 16.80 8.69
N ILE A 17 6.75 16.30 9.76
CA ILE A 17 6.32 14.91 9.84
C ILE A 17 5.31 14.60 8.73
N LEU A 18 4.32 15.47 8.51
CA LEU A 18 3.32 15.28 7.45
C LEU A 18 3.95 15.32 6.06
N ALA A 19 4.92 16.22 5.82
CA ALA A 19 5.65 16.29 4.56
C ALA A 19 6.44 15.00 4.30
N LEU A 20 7.14 14.48 5.30
CA LEU A 20 7.88 13.22 5.19
C LEU A 20 6.95 12.03 4.95
N VAL A 21 5.84 11.94 5.66
CA VAL A 21 4.82 10.88 5.43
C VAL A 21 4.25 10.97 4.02
N ALA A 22 3.93 12.17 3.54
CA ALA A 22 3.43 12.37 2.18
C ALA A 22 4.45 11.89 1.13
N ILE A 23 5.73 12.22 1.30
CA ILE A 23 6.81 11.74 0.42
C ILE A 23 6.88 10.21 0.43
N LEU A 24 6.83 9.58 1.62
CA LEU A 24 6.86 8.12 1.73
C LEU A 24 5.65 7.45 1.06
N LEU A 25 4.46 8.03 1.18
CA LEU A 25 3.25 7.50 0.53
C LEU A 25 3.32 7.63 -1.00
N VAL A 26 3.81 8.75 -1.51
CA VAL A 26 4.05 8.93 -2.95
C VAL A 26 5.08 7.92 -3.43
N ALA A 27 6.22 7.77 -2.73
CA ALA A 27 7.24 6.79 -3.08
C ALA A 27 6.70 5.35 -3.06
N LYS A 28 5.92 4.98 -2.04
CA LYS A 28 5.28 3.66 -1.92
C LYS A 28 4.42 3.35 -3.14
N LYS A 29 3.66 4.32 -3.66
CA LYS A 29 2.81 4.13 -4.85
C LYS A 29 3.61 3.71 -6.09
N TYR A 30 4.86 4.16 -6.23
CA TYR A 30 5.71 3.83 -7.38
C TYR A 30 6.62 2.62 -7.14
N LEU A 31 7.09 2.42 -5.91
CA LEU A 31 8.05 1.36 -5.59
C LEU A 31 7.39 0.02 -5.25
N VAL A 32 6.11 0.03 -4.86
CA VAL A 32 5.36 -1.19 -4.56
C VAL A 32 4.37 -1.46 -5.69
N ALA A 33 4.59 -2.57 -6.41
CA ALA A 33 3.64 -3.06 -7.40
C ALA A 33 2.25 -3.19 -6.78
N SER A 34 1.30 -2.45 -7.32
CA SER A 34 -0.08 -2.34 -6.83
C SER A 34 -1.03 -2.35 -8.03
N GLY A 35 -2.24 -2.86 -7.84
CA GLY A 35 -3.26 -2.98 -8.89
C GLY A 35 -3.35 -4.38 -9.49
N ALA A 36 -4.01 -4.49 -10.63
CA ALA A 36 -4.26 -5.73 -11.34
C ALA A 36 -2.95 -6.41 -11.78
N VAL A 37 -2.82 -7.69 -11.43
CA VAL A 37 -1.71 -8.57 -11.80
C VAL A 37 -2.24 -9.81 -12.49
N LYS A 38 -1.42 -10.34 -13.39
CA LYS A 38 -1.72 -11.57 -14.13
C LYS A 38 -1.25 -12.78 -13.35
N LEU A 39 -2.16 -13.67 -13.00
CA LEU A 39 -1.90 -14.94 -12.36
C LEU A 39 -2.05 -16.06 -13.40
N THR A 40 -0.99 -16.81 -13.64
CA THR A 40 -1.01 -18.00 -14.51
C THR A 40 -1.05 -19.25 -13.65
N ILE A 41 -2.10 -20.05 -13.81
CA ILE A 41 -2.39 -21.24 -13.03
C ILE A 41 -2.12 -22.46 -13.91
N ASN A 42 -1.20 -23.32 -13.46
CA ASN A 42 -0.82 -24.56 -14.15
C ASN A 42 -0.37 -24.36 -15.61
N GLY A 43 0.19 -23.19 -15.97
CA GLY A 43 0.72 -22.91 -17.31
C GLY A 43 -0.28 -22.38 -18.33
N ASP A 44 -1.56 -22.70 -18.21
CA ASP A 44 -2.55 -22.45 -19.29
C ASP A 44 -3.74 -21.58 -18.89
N ASN A 45 -4.03 -21.42 -17.60
CA ASN A 45 -5.17 -20.63 -17.13
C ASN A 45 -4.71 -19.27 -16.62
N GLU A 46 -5.15 -18.19 -17.26
CA GLU A 46 -4.75 -16.84 -16.90
C GLU A 46 -5.92 -16.09 -16.25
N LEU A 47 -5.64 -15.46 -15.12
CA LEU A 47 -6.61 -14.68 -14.35
C LEU A 47 -6.00 -13.34 -13.96
N GLU A 48 -6.74 -12.26 -14.19
CA GLU A 48 -6.36 -10.94 -13.73
C GLU A 48 -6.97 -10.68 -12.36
N VAL A 49 -6.13 -10.39 -11.37
CA VAL A 49 -6.53 -10.25 -9.96
C VAL A 49 -5.87 -9.04 -9.33
N GLU A 50 -6.51 -8.43 -8.34
CA GLU A 50 -5.89 -7.37 -7.57
C GLU A 50 -4.75 -7.93 -6.70
N SER A 51 -3.59 -7.26 -6.75
CA SER A 51 -2.46 -7.58 -5.87
C SER A 51 -2.71 -7.16 -4.42
N GLY A 52 -2.04 -7.83 -3.48
CA GLY A 52 -2.06 -7.49 -2.06
C GLY A 52 -2.80 -8.48 -1.15
N SER A 53 -3.54 -9.43 -1.72
CA SER A 53 -4.07 -10.58 -0.98
C SER A 53 -3.10 -11.77 -1.02
N THR A 54 -3.32 -12.77 -0.16
CA THR A 54 -2.57 -14.03 -0.25
C THR A 54 -3.00 -14.83 -1.48
N LEU A 55 -2.12 -15.69 -2.00
CA LEU A 55 -2.44 -16.54 -3.15
C LEU A 55 -3.67 -17.42 -2.89
N LEU A 56 -3.73 -18.08 -1.73
CA LEU A 56 -4.85 -18.96 -1.36
C LEU A 56 -6.18 -18.22 -1.28
N ASN A 57 -6.21 -17.02 -0.68
CA ASN A 57 -7.42 -16.20 -0.64
C ASN A 57 -7.85 -15.79 -2.04
N THR A 58 -6.89 -15.37 -2.87
CA THR A 58 -7.15 -14.95 -4.26
C THR A 58 -7.75 -16.09 -5.09
N LEU A 59 -7.22 -17.31 -4.95
CA LEU A 59 -7.74 -18.50 -5.63
C LEU A 59 -9.14 -18.87 -5.12
N SER A 60 -9.33 -18.93 -3.81
CA SER A 60 -10.62 -19.26 -3.18
C SER A 60 -11.73 -18.25 -3.54
N SER A 61 -11.42 -16.95 -3.56
CA SER A 61 -12.36 -15.90 -3.99
C SER A 61 -12.74 -15.99 -5.46
N ASN A 62 -11.92 -16.66 -6.28
CA ASN A 62 -12.21 -16.95 -7.70
C ASN A 62 -12.69 -18.39 -7.92
N GLY A 63 -13.15 -19.07 -6.86
CA GLY A 63 -13.76 -20.40 -6.94
C GLY A 63 -12.76 -21.54 -7.17
N ILE A 64 -11.47 -21.30 -6.95
CA ILE A 64 -10.39 -22.29 -7.12
C ILE A 64 -9.93 -22.74 -5.74
N PHE A 65 -10.17 -24.02 -5.42
CA PHE A 65 -9.88 -24.60 -4.12
C PHE A 65 -8.78 -25.64 -4.24
N LEU A 66 -7.81 -25.60 -3.33
CA LEU A 66 -6.90 -26.72 -3.12
C LEU A 66 -7.67 -27.83 -2.41
N SER A 67 -7.62 -29.03 -3.00
CA SER A 67 -8.17 -30.27 -2.41
C SER A 67 -7.13 -30.95 -1.52
#